data_AF-A0A2V8NEB6-F1
#
_entry.id   AF-A0A2V8NEB6-F1
#
_cell.length_a   1.000
_cell.length_b   1.000
_cell.length_c   1.000
_cell.angle_alpha   90.00
_cell.angle_beta   90.00
_cell.angle_gamma   90.00
#
_symmetry.space_group_name_H-M   'P 1'
#
loop_
_entity.id
_entity.type
_entity.pdbx_description
1 polymer ?
#
loop_
_entity_poly.entity_id
_entity_poly.type
_entity_poly.pdbx_seq_one_letter_code
_entity_poly.pdbx_strand_id
1 'polypeptide(L)'
;ARSPNSQIAQIDPAVQDDVIQQQAREFFFTEFDKLEADEGESSEQLTKTKKLRNLIQALGGTFHEILVSDASERRVFSVAFSDRPDEEILAVFRRGVQYGYFHERSIGNKEGTGRTRLYVLSRRLAPVFKLDPTSFAGYKFMTAAAIREAMERPKTFLGKIQRGGVDTLLTPGQLSLFPDA
;
A
#
# COMPACT_ATOMS: atom_id res chain seq x y z
N ALA A 1 32.08 31.19 0.07
CA ALA A 1 30.89 31.81 -0.53
C ALA A 1 30.74 31.31 -1.97
N ARG A 2 29.57 30.76 -2.36
CA ARG A 2 29.34 30.28 -3.73
C ARG A 2 29.05 31.50 -4.62
N SER A 3 29.79 31.65 -5.73
CA SER A 3 29.61 32.76 -6.67
C SER A 3 28.20 32.72 -7.29
N PRO A 4 27.47 33.85 -7.35
CA PRO A 4 26.06 33.90 -7.74
C PRO A 4 25.78 33.63 -9.23
N ASN A 5 26.79 33.29 -10.04
CA ASN A 5 26.68 33.19 -11.51
C ASN A 5 27.26 31.89 -12.09
N SER A 6 27.48 30.85 -11.29
CA SER A 6 27.85 29.53 -11.83
C SER A 6 26.63 28.87 -12.49
N GLN A 7 26.71 28.54 -13.78
CA GLN A 7 25.69 27.72 -14.44
C GLN A 7 25.48 26.42 -13.67
N ILE A 8 24.24 26.18 -13.24
CA ILE A 8 23.86 24.92 -12.59
C ILE A 8 23.68 23.86 -13.69
N ALA A 9 24.60 22.92 -13.80
CA ALA A 9 24.53 21.84 -14.78
C ALA A 9 23.58 20.71 -14.34
N GLN A 10 23.45 20.49 -13.02
CA GLN A 10 22.57 19.47 -12.44
C GLN A 10 22.15 19.86 -11.02
N ILE A 11 21.02 19.31 -10.59
CA ILE A 11 20.60 19.36 -9.18
C ILE A 11 21.34 18.25 -8.44
N ASP A 12 21.91 18.55 -7.27
CA ASP A 12 22.55 17.54 -6.42
C ASP A 12 21.56 16.40 -6.09
N PRO A 13 21.94 15.12 -6.26
CA PRO A 13 21.08 13.99 -5.93
C PRO A 13 20.52 14.03 -4.50
N ALA A 14 21.27 14.56 -3.53
CA ALA A 14 20.79 14.70 -2.15
C ALA A 14 19.62 15.69 -2.05
N VAL A 15 19.69 16.81 -2.78
CA VAL A 15 18.59 17.79 -2.84
C VAL A 15 17.37 17.19 -3.53
N GLN A 16 17.57 16.38 -4.57
CA GLN A 16 16.46 15.70 -5.24
C GLN A 16 15.77 14.70 -4.30
N ASP A 17 16.55 13.89 -3.58
CA ASP A 17 16.01 12.92 -2.61
C ASP A 17 15.25 13.63 -1.48
N ASP A 18 15.82 14.69 -0.91
CA ASP A 18 15.19 15.49 0.15
C ASP A 18 13.83 16.06 -0.30
N VAL A 19 13.77 16.65 -1.50
CA VAL A 19 12.52 17.22 -2.05
C VAL A 19 11.48 16.12 -2.29
N ILE A 20 11.88 14.99 -2.87
CA ILE A 20 10.98 13.86 -3.14
C ILE A 20 10.43 13.29 -1.83
N GLN A 21 11.29 13.10 -0.82
CA GLN A 21 10.89 12.65 0.50
C GLN A 21 9.93 13.62 1.17
N GLN A 22 10.20 14.92 1.10
CA GLN A 22 9.34 15.96 1.66
C GLN A 22 7.96 15.96 1.02
N GLN A 23 7.88 15.94 -0.32
CA GLN A 23 6.60 15.92 -1.05
C GLN A 23 5.79 14.66 -0.75
N ALA A 24 6.45 13.50 -0.66
CA ALA A 24 5.78 12.24 -0.34
C ALA A 24 5.24 12.24 1.10
N ARG A 25 6.00 12.79 2.06
CA ARG A 25 5.55 12.96 3.45
C ARG A 25 4.40 13.96 3.56
N GLU A 26 4.46 15.08 2.85
CA GLU A 26 3.37 16.05 2.82
C GLU A 26 2.10 15.44 2.26
N PHE A 27 2.21 14.71 1.14
CA PHE A 27 1.09 13.98 0.56
C PHE A 27 0.50 12.93 1.49
N PHE A 28 1.30 12.30 2.36
CA PHE A 28 0.83 11.26 3.25
C PHE A 28 0.37 11.74 4.64
N PHE A 29 1.06 12.69 5.24
CA PHE A 29 0.75 13.15 6.60
C PHE A 29 -0.14 14.38 6.57
N THR A 30 0.33 15.45 5.91
CA THR A 30 -0.35 16.74 5.90
C THR A 30 -1.73 16.66 5.24
N GLU A 31 -1.86 15.95 4.12
CA GLU A 31 -3.16 15.79 3.45
C GLU A 31 -4.14 14.95 4.29
N PHE A 32 -3.66 13.93 5.01
CA PHE A 32 -4.53 13.19 5.93
C PHE A 32 -4.97 14.02 7.13
N ASP A 33 -4.08 14.85 7.69
CA ASP A 33 -4.44 15.71 8.82
C ASP A 33 -5.50 16.76 8.41
N LYS A 34 -5.40 17.28 7.18
CA LYS A 34 -6.46 18.12 6.59
C LYS A 34 -7.77 17.37 6.41
N LEU A 35 -7.73 16.15 5.87
CA LEU A 35 -8.93 15.31 5.70
C LEU A 35 -9.59 14.99 7.05
N GLU A 36 -8.82 14.67 8.08
CA GLU A 36 -9.34 14.44 9.44
C GLU A 36 -9.95 15.71 10.06
N ALA A 37 -9.41 16.89 9.76
CA ALA A 37 -9.94 18.18 10.22
C ALA A 37 -11.22 18.61 9.47
N ASP A 38 -11.25 18.43 8.14
CA ASP A 38 -12.35 18.82 7.25
C ASP A 38 -13.59 17.94 7.43
N GLU A 39 -13.43 16.67 7.84
CA GLU A 39 -14.55 15.74 8.03
C GLU A 39 -15.44 16.05 9.25
N GLY A 40 -15.03 16.97 10.13
CA GLY A 40 -15.80 17.39 11.30
C GLY A 40 -16.16 16.24 12.26
N GLU A 41 -16.99 16.51 13.27
CA GLU A 41 -17.37 15.52 14.31
C GLU A 41 -18.23 14.33 13.82
N SER A 42 -18.31 14.07 12.51
CA SER A 42 -18.96 12.86 12.01
C SER A 42 -18.09 11.64 12.34
N SER A 43 -18.40 11.00 13.48
CA SER A 43 -17.69 9.82 14.01
C SER A 43 -17.45 8.73 12.95
N GLU A 44 -18.38 8.54 12.01
CA GLU A 44 -18.28 7.54 10.95
C GLU A 44 -17.22 7.89 9.89
N GLN A 45 -17.16 9.14 9.43
CA GLN A 45 -16.21 9.55 8.39
C GLN A 45 -14.79 9.59 8.94
N LEU A 46 -14.62 10.15 10.14
CA LEU A 46 -13.34 10.13 10.86
C LEU A 46 -12.83 8.70 11.05
N THR A 47 -13.74 7.75 11.34
CA THR A 47 -13.39 6.33 11.44
C THR A 47 -12.92 5.76 10.10
N LYS A 48 -13.57 6.11 8.98
CA LYS A 48 -13.15 5.66 7.64
C LYS A 48 -11.80 6.23 7.22
N THR A 49 -11.54 7.50 7.51
CA THR A 49 -10.25 8.16 7.21
C THR A 49 -9.12 7.54 8.02
N LYS A 50 -9.34 7.26 9.31
CA LYS A 50 -8.38 6.48 10.13
C LYS A 50 -8.13 5.08 9.57
N LYS A 51 -9.20 4.36 9.17
CA LYS A 51 -9.08 3.03 8.53
C LYS A 51 -8.31 3.09 7.22
N LEU A 52 -8.49 4.14 6.42
CA LEU A 52 -7.72 4.37 5.19
C LEU A 52 -6.24 4.61 5.49
N ARG A 53 -5.92 5.48 6.47
CA ARG A 53 -4.54 5.75 6.91
C ARG A 53 -3.86 4.45 7.35
N ASN A 54 -4.54 3.67 8.20
CA ASN A 54 -4.07 2.37 8.68
C ASN A 54 -3.80 1.40 7.53
N LEU A 55 -4.75 1.30 6.58
CA LEU A 55 -4.62 0.43 5.41
C LEU A 55 -3.39 0.80 4.56
N ILE A 56 -3.18 2.09 4.28
CA ILE A 56 -2.00 2.54 3.53
C ILE A 56 -0.71 2.21 4.27
N GLN A 57 -0.65 2.43 5.59
CA GLN A 57 0.52 2.07 6.40
C GLN A 57 0.81 0.57 6.36
N ALA A 58 -0.22 -0.25 6.53
CA ALA A 58 -0.10 -1.71 6.50
C ALA A 58 0.33 -2.21 5.12
N LEU A 59 -0.26 -1.72 4.04
CA LEU A 59 0.09 -2.13 2.68
C LEU A 59 1.49 -1.65 2.28
N GLY A 60 1.80 -0.37 2.52
CA GLY A 60 3.12 0.18 2.23
C GLY A 60 4.23 -0.52 3.00
N GLY A 61 4.01 -0.80 4.28
CA GLY A 61 4.94 -1.61 5.09
C GLY A 61 5.07 -3.05 4.55
N THR A 62 3.96 -3.70 4.20
CA THR A 62 4.00 -5.05 3.62
C THR A 62 4.79 -5.11 2.31
N PHE A 63 4.59 -4.13 1.44
CA PHE A 63 5.35 -4.03 0.18
C PHE A 63 6.83 -3.79 0.44
N HIS A 64 7.18 -3.04 1.48
CA HIS A 64 8.58 -2.86 1.86
C HIS A 64 9.21 -4.18 2.35
N GLU A 65 8.50 -4.93 3.19
CA GLU A 65 8.95 -6.25 3.64
C GLU A 65 9.14 -7.21 2.46
N ILE A 66 8.22 -7.19 1.48
CA ILE A 66 8.37 -7.95 0.23
C ILE A 66 9.63 -7.51 -0.53
N LEU A 67 9.86 -6.20 -0.63
CA LEU A 67 10.98 -5.64 -1.39
C LEU A 67 12.35 -6.08 -0.84
N VAL A 68 12.48 -6.13 0.49
CA VAL A 68 13.74 -6.51 1.17
C VAL A 68 13.85 -8.02 1.44
N SER A 69 12.81 -8.79 1.14
CA SER A 69 12.80 -10.25 1.28
C SER A 69 13.54 -10.97 0.14
N ASP A 70 13.62 -12.29 0.25
CA ASP A 70 14.17 -13.15 -0.80
C ASP A 70 13.17 -13.55 -1.90
N ALA A 71 11.94 -13.04 -1.87
CA ALA A 71 10.90 -13.37 -2.85
C ALA A 71 11.35 -13.16 -4.29
N SER A 72 10.89 -13.98 -5.23
CA SER A 72 11.20 -13.80 -6.66
C SER A 72 10.55 -12.53 -7.24
N GLU A 73 9.40 -12.14 -6.70
CA GLU A 73 8.68 -10.92 -7.08
C GLU A 73 8.67 -9.93 -5.92
N ARG A 74 9.65 -9.01 -5.94
CA ARG A 74 9.92 -8.07 -4.83
C ARG A 74 9.26 -6.70 -5.01
N ARG A 75 8.99 -6.29 -6.25
CA ARG A 75 8.52 -4.93 -6.59
C ARG A 75 7.00 -4.84 -6.67
N VAL A 76 6.35 -5.16 -5.55
CA VAL A 76 4.88 -5.19 -5.42
C VAL A 76 4.34 -3.83 -4.99
N PHE A 77 3.28 -3.37 -5.67
CA PHE A 77 2.58 -2.12 -5.35
C PHE A 77 1.07 -2.27 -5.27
N SER A 78 0.56 -3.49 -5.39
CA SER A 78 -0.87 -3.68 -5.60
C SER A 78 -1.41 -4.93 -4.94
N VAL A 79 -2.69 -4.85 -4.57
CA VAL A 79 -3.42 -5.93 -3.91
C VAL A 79 -4.73 -6.21 -4.61
N ALA A 80 -5.02 -7.50 -4.77
CA ALA A 80 -6.28 -8.00 -5.31
C ALA A 80 -6.99 -8.84 -4.25
N PHE A 81 -8.33 -8.90 -4.30
CA PHE A 81 -9.07 -9.73 -3.37
C PHE A 81 -9.11 -11.20 -3.80
N SER A 82 -8.88 -12.09 -2.83
CA SER A 82 -9.01 -13.54 -2.99
C SER A 82 -10.44 -14.02 -2.82
N ASP A 83 -11.23 -13.29 -2.04
CA ASP A 83 -12.62 -13.55 -1.67
C ASP A 83 -13.44 -12.26 -1.85
N ARG A 84 -14.73 -12.28 -1.48
CA ARG A 84 -15.61 -11.13 -1.65
C ARG A 84 -15.39 -10.12 -0.51
N PRO A 85 -14.94 -8.89 -0.78
CA PRO A 85 -14.88 -7.84 0.23
C PRO A 85 -16.28 -7.36 0.60
N ASP A 86 -16.45 -6.95 1.85
CA ASP A 86 -17.67 -6.28 2.32
C ASP A 86 -17.69 -4.78 1.97
N GLU A 87 -18.84 -4.15 2.19
CA GLU A 87 -19.10 -2.75 1.80
C GLU A 87 -18.20 -1.75 2.55
N GLU A 88 -17.79 -2.07 3.77
CA GLU A 88 -16.91 -1.20 4.56
C GLU A 88 -15.51 -1.15 3.95
N ILE A 89 -14.94 -2.31 3.61
CA ILE A 89 -13.66 -2.41 2.90
C ILE A 89 -13.73 -1.63 1.58
N LEU A 90 -14.80 -1.83 0.80
CA LEU A 90 -14.99 -1.14 -0.47
C LEU A 90 -15.18 0.38 -0.30
N ALA A 91 -15.81 0.84 0.77
CA ALA A 91 -15.93 2.26 1.10
C ALA A 91 -14.58 2.90 1.41
N VAL A 92 -13.72 2.22 2.18
CA VAL A 92 -12.35 2.70 2.49
C VAL A 92 -11.52 2.79 1.22
N PHE A 93 -11.51 1.76 0.37
CA PHE A 93 -10.79 1.81 -0.90
C PHE A 93 -11.31 2.89 -1.84
N ARG A 94 -12.64 3.07 -1.97
CA ARG A 94 -13.23 4.15 -2.79
C ARG A 94 -12.73 5.53 -2.34
N ARG A 95 -12.66 5.78 -1.02
CA ARG A 95 -12.08 7.02 -0.49
C ARG A 95 -10.61 7.16 -0.84
N GLY A 96 -9.84 6.08 -0.70
CA GLY A 96 -8.43 6.09 -1.11
C GLY A 96 -8.23 6.35 -2.61
N VAL A 97 -9.15 5.89 -3.46
CA VAL A 97 -9.17 6.23 -4.90
C VAL A 97 -9.52 7.71 -5.11
N GLN A 98 -10.55 8.21 -4.42
CA GLN A 98 -11.00 9.61 -4.50
C GLN A 98 -9.89 10.60 -4.12
N TYR A 99 -9.12 10.28 -3.07
CA TYR A 99 -8.00 11.11 -2.61
C TYR A 99 -6.68 10.83 -3.35
N GLY A 100 -6.67 9.91 -4.32
CA GLY A 100 -5.50 9.63 -5.15
C GLY A 100 -4.40 8.78 -4.48
N TYR A 101 -4.72 8.10 -3.38
CA TYR A 101 -3.83 7.13 -2.73
C TYR A 101 -3.83 5.76 -3.42
N PHE A 102 -4.94 5.40 -4.08
CA PHE A 102 -5.05 4.19 -4.87
C PHE A 102 -5.52 4.46 -6.30
N HIS A 103 -5.11 3.59 -7.22
CA HIS A 103 -5.74 3.42 -8.52
C HIS A 103 -6.48 2.09 -8.55
N GLU A 104 -7.76 2.11 -8.86
CA GLU A 104 -8.55 0.89 -9.04
C GLU A 104 -8.39 0.36 -10.47
N ARG A 105 -8.23 -0.96 -10.58
CA ARG A 105 -8.26 -1.73 -11.82
C ARG A 105 -9.09 -2.98 -11.60
N SER A 106 -9.38 -3.68 -12.69
CA SER A 106 -10.00 -4.99 -12.64
C SER A 106 -9.11 -6.01 -13.35
N ILE A 107 -8.94 -7.18 -12.73
CA ILE A 107 -8.13 -8.30 -13.24
C ILE A 107 -8.93 -9.60 -13.19
N GLY A 108 -8.44 -10.68 -13.82
CA GLY A 108 -9.01 -12.01 -13.63
C GLY A 108 -8.90 -12.44 -12.17
N ASN A 109 -9.92 -13.12 -11.65
CA ASN A 109 -9.85 -13.71 -10.32
C ASN A 109 -8.92 -14.94 -10.32
N LYS A 110 -8.49 -15.37 -9.12
CA LYS A 110 -7.56 -16.49 -8.96
C LYS A 110 -8.11 -17.81 -9.52
N GLU A 111 -9.43 -17.98 -9.53
CA GLU A 111 -10.12 -19.19 -10.00
C GLU A 111 -10.36 -19.22 -11.53
N GLY A 112 -10.09 -18.13 -12.24
CA GLY A 112 -10.36 -18.00 -13.68
C GLY A 112 -11.86 -17.93 -14.03
N THR A 113 -12.74 -17.89 -13.04
CA THR A 113 -14.21 -17.89 -13.18
C THR A 113 -14.80 -16.50 -13.36
N GLY A 114 -14.01 -15.44 -13.19
CA GLY A 114 -14.52 -14.08 -13.22
C GLY A 114 -13.45 -13.01 -13.04
N ARG A 115 -13.88 -11.83 -12.60
CA ARG A 115 -13.03 -10.66 -12.38
C ARG A 115 -13.01 -10.26 -10.92
N THR A 116 -11.87 -9.76 -10.44
CA THR A 116 -11.72 -9.15 -9.13
C THR A 116 -11.16 -7.73 -9.25
N ARG A 117 -11.29 -6.95 -8.17
CA ARG A 117 -10.75 -5.60 -8.10
C ARG A 117 -9.28 -5.65 -7.66
N LEU A 118 -8.46 -4.84 -8.29
CA LEU A 118 -7.05 -4.63 -7.99
C LEU A 118 -6.87 -3.17 -7.57
N TYR A 119 -6.29 -2.94 -6.41
CA TYR A 119 -5.94 -1.60 -5.94
C TYR A 119 -4.43 -1.41 -5.97
N VAL A 120 -3.97 -0.41 -6.71
CA VAL A 120 -2.56 -0.07 -6.87
C VAL A 120 -2.25 1.14 -6.00
N LEU A 121 -1.30 1.02 -5.07
CA LEU A 121 -0.84 2.12 -4.23
C LEU A 121 -0.17 3.20 -5.11
N SER A 122 -0.49 4.46 -4.82
CA SER A 122 0.09 5.60 -5.52
C SER A 122 1.61 5.61 -5.39
N ARG A 123 2.32 5.73 -6.52
CA ARG A 123 3.80 5.79 -6.54
C ARG A 123 4.35 7.00 -5.81
N ARG A 124 3.54 8.04 -5.59
CA ARG A 124 3.89 9.20 -4.76
C ARG A 124 4.20 8.81 -3.31
N LEU A 125 3.72 7.65 -2.86
CA LEU A 125 3.99 7.12 -1.52
C LEU A 125 5.25 6.23 -1.46
N ALA A 126 5.87 5.90 -2.61
CA ALA A 126 7.05 5.04 -2.63
C ALA A 126 8.20 5.55 -1.74
N PRO A 127 8.53 6.85 -1.70
CA PRO A 127 9.58 7.36 -0.82
C PRO A 127 9.29 7.15 0.67
N VAL A 128 8.02 7.33 1.09
CA VAL A 128 7.58 7.14 2.49
C VAL A 128 7.85 5.72 2.97
N PHE A 129 7.60 4.74 2.12
CA PHE A 129 7.72 3.32 2.44
C PHE A 129 9.03 2.70 1.90
N LYS A 130 9.95 3.51 1.37
CA LYS A 130 11.21 3.05 0.75
C LYS A 130 10.98 1.95 -0.29
N LEU A 131 9.99 2.14 -1.16
CA LEU A 131 9.67 1.23 -2.25
C LEU A 131 10.39 1.64 -3.54
N ASP A 132 10.54 0.70 -4.47
CA ASP A 132 11.11 0.97 -5.80
C ASP A 132 9.99 1.36 -6.81
N PRO A 133 9.84 2.63 -7.20
CA PRO A 133 8.77 3.06 -8.09
C PRO A 133 9.02 2.73 -9.58
N THR A 134 10.23 2.25 -9.94
CA THR A 134 10.73 2.22 -11.33
C THR A 134 10.29 1.00 -12.14
N SER A 135 9.74 -0.05 -11.52
CA SER A 135 9.13 -1.15 -12.26
C SER A 135 7.91 -1.72 -11.55
N PHE A 136 6.93 -2.17 -12.33
CA PHE A 136 5.78 -2.91 -11.83
C PHE A 136 6.10 -4.41 -11.86
N ALA A 137 6.24 -5.05 -10.70
CA ALA A 137 6.28 -6.51 -10.61
C ALA A 137 5.22 -6.96 -9.59
N GLY A 138 4.00 -7.13 -10.08
CA GLY A 138 3.02 -7.98 -9.42
C GLY A 138 2.01 -7.32 -8.51
N TYR A 139 1.10 -8.20 -8.11
CA TYR A 139 0.07 -7.94 -7.13
C TYR A 139 -0.02 -9.12 -6.19
N LYS A 140 -0.37 -8.85 -4.93
CA LYS A 140 -0.63 -9.91 -3.97
C LYS A 140 -2.12 -10.08 -3.77
N PHE A 141 -2.55 -11.34 -3.73
CA PHE A 141 -3.89 -11.68 -3.34
C PHE A 141 -4.03 -11.56 -1.82
N MET A 142 -5.12 -10.96 -1.34
CA MET A 142 -5.42 -10.80 0.08
C MET A 142 -6.88 -11.18 0.34
N THR A 143 -7.14 -11.77 1.49
CA THR A 143 -8.52 -12.02 1.94
C THR A 143 -9.12 -10.73 2.52
N ALA A 144 -10.45 -10.63 2.50
CA ALA A 144 -11.18 -9.54 3.13
C ALA A 144 -10.84 -9.45 4.63
N ALA A 145 -10.64 -10.59 5.29
CA ALA A 145 -10.22 -10.65 6.70
C ALA A 145 -8.83 -10.02 6.93
N ALA A 146 -7.85 -10.29 6.05
CA ALA A 146 -6.52 -9.70 6.15
C ALA A 146 -6.56 -8.18 5.93
N ILE A 147 -7.36 -7.71 4.97
CA ILE A 147 -7.56 -6.28 4.71
C ILE A 147 -8.26 -5.59 5.89
N ARG A 148 -9.25 -6.24 6.50
CA ARG A 148 -9.91 -5.75 7.71
C ARG A 148 -8.94 -5.62 8.87
N GLU A 149 -8.09 -6.63 9.09
CA GLU A 149 -7.04 -6.56 10.12
C GLU A 149 -6.07 -5.40 9.83
N ALA A 150 -5.68 -5.18 8.58
CA ALA A 150 -4.83 -4.07 8.17
C ALA A 150 -5.48 -2.69 8.45
N MET A 151 -6.79 -2.56 8.23
CA MET A 151 -7.57 -1.33 8.51
C MET A 151 -7.71 -1.04 10.01
N GLU A 152 -7.82 -2.07 10.85
CA GLU A 152 -8.13 -1.91 12.28
C GLU A 152 -6.87 -1.96 13.16
N ARG A 153 -5.90 -2.80 12.81
CA ARG A 153 -4.73 -3.14 13.64
C ARG A 153 -3.43 -3.22 12.80
N PRO A 154 -3.04 -2.13 12.12
CA PRO A 154 -1.94 -2.16 11.14
C PRO A 154 -0.60 -2.61 11.73
N LYS A 155 -0.28 -2.22 12.97
CA LYS A 155 0.97 -2.64 13.65
C LYS A 155 0.99 -4.14 13.94
N THR A 156 -0.14 -4.69 14.40
CA THR A 156 -0.26 -6.13 14.65
C THR A 156 -0.14 -6.92 13.35
N PHE A 157 -0.81 -6.44 12.30
CA PHE A 157 -0.75 -7.00 10.96
C PHE A 157 0.69 -7.04 10.42
N LEU A 158 1.40 -5.91 10.44
CA LEU A 158 2.81 -5.83 10.00
C LEU A 158 3.73 -6.72 10.84
N GLY A 159 3.54 -6.74 12.17
CA GLY A 159 4.33 -7.62 13.04
C GLY A 159 4.08 -9.11 12.80
N LYS A 160 2.96 -9.50 12.19
CA LYS A 160 2.75 -10.88 11.73
C LYS A 160 3.51 -11.15 10.43
N ILE A 161 3.46 -10.22 9.45
CA ILE A 161 4.23 -10.33 8.20
C ILE A 161 5.73 -10.46 8.48
N GLN A 162 6.28 -9.62 9.36
CA GLN A 162 7.70 -9.62 9.71
C GLN A 162 8.17 -10.93 10.37
N ARG A 163 7.29 -11.58 11.15
CA ARG A 163 7.63 -12.83 11.87
C ARG A 163 7.34 -14.09 11.06
N GLY A 164 6.23 -14.10 10.34
CA GLY A 164 5.73 -15.26 9.60
C GLY A 164 6.14 -15.29 8.13
N GLY A 165 6.78 -14.23 7.63
CA GLY A 165 7.00 -14.05 6.20
C GLY A 165 5.74 -13.64 5.46
N VAL A 166 5.94 -13.04 4.29
CA VAL A 166 4.88 -12.47 3.44
C VAL A 166 3.83 -13.52 3.05
N ASP A 167 4.25 -14.74 2.76
CA ASP A 167 3.39 -15.76 2.15
C ASP A 167 2.38 -16.38 3.14
N THR A 168 2.60 -16.26 4.45
CA THR A 168 1.69 -16.82 5.46
C THR A 168 0.36 -16.07 5.55
N LEU A 169 0.31 -14.81 5.11
CA LEU A 169 -0.90 -13.97 5.15
C LEU A 169 -1.51 -13.65 3.78
N LEU A 170 -0.74 -13.84 2.69
CA LEU A 170 -1.13 -13.49 1.33
C LEU A 170 -1.53 -14.70 0.47
N THR A 171 -1.47 -15.90 1.04
CA THR A 171 -1.82 -17.14 0.34
C THR A 171 -2.78 -17.95 1.19
N PRO A 172 -4.00 -18.26 0.72
CA PRO A 172 -4.74 -19.40 1.25
C PRO A 172 -3.81 -20.62 1.07
N GLY A 173 -3.56 -21.36 2.14
CA GLY A 173 -2.54 -22.42 2.18
C GLY A 173 -2.55 -23.26 0.89
N GLN A 174 -1.39 -23.32 0.23
CA GLN A 174 -1.22 -24.22 -0.90
C GLN A 174 -1.46 -25.64 -0.39
N LEU A 175 -2.56 -26.27 -0.80
CA LEU A 175 -2.79 -27.69 -0.54
C LEU A 175 -1.60 -28.44 -1.12
N SER A 176 -0.91 -29.21 -0.28
CA SER A 176 0.15 -30.09 -0.76
C SER A 176 -0.45 -31.02 -1.82
N LEU A 177 0.12 -30.99 -3.03
CA LEU A 177 -0.33 -31.84 -4.14
C LEU A 177 0.00 -33.32 -3.88
N PHE A 178 0.84 -33.60 -2.90
CA PHE A 178 1.26 -34.94 -2.54
C PHE A 178 1.01 -35.16 -1.04
N PRO A 179 0.26 -36.20 -0.65
CA PRO A 179 0.33 -36.68 0.73
C PRO A 179 1.76 -37.15 0.98
N ASP A 180 2.31 -36.78 2.13
CA ASP A 180 3.65 -37.23 2.54
C ASP A 180 3.71 -38.77 2.47
N ALA A 181 4.70 -39.26 1.73
CA ALA A 181 4.95 -40.70 1.51
C ALA A 181 5.69 -41.33 2.68
#